data_AF-A0A354UCK6-F1
#
_entry.id   AF-A0A354UCK6-F1
#
_cell.length_a   1.000
_cell.length_b   1.000
_cell.length_c   1.000
_cell.angle_alpha   90.00
_cell.angle_beta   90.00
_cell.angle_gamma   90.00
#
_symmetry.space_group_name_H-M   'P 1'
#
loop_
_entity.id
_entity.type
_entity.pdbx_description
1 polymer ?
#
loop_
_entity_poly.entity_id
_entity_poly.type
_entity_poly.pdbx_seq_one_letter_code
_entity_poly.pdbx_strand_id
1 'polypeptide(L)'
;MFRNFIGKFMTALLISAGVVAPAAANAAAWDGGDWPKQVEGRVIEYLIITANYQSPRDLATAIQEATRNPILLLPPVNAEQQAIYLILPDGKAPAKLDPDQFSACVSALNPKRIVIIGDETIVPNDYRVAIDRKYEIIDFASKSWFVNAVSAANLFNSDRIKKNFEAKRNAEDEVPEVDEADAAKAPAEEK
;
A
#
# COMPACT_ATOMS: atom_id res chain seq x y z
N MET A 1 37.46 -29.33 67.73
CA MET A 1 37.74 -28.52 66.53
C MET A 1 36.40 -28.03 65.99
N PHE A 2 36.20 -26.69 65.99
CA PHE A 2 35.22 -25.86 65.25
C PHE A 2 33.84 -26.51 64.90
N ARG A 3 32.70 -26.25 65.57
CA ARG A 3 31.94 -25.00 65.87
C ARG A 3 31.41 -24.25 64.62
N ASN A 4 30.07 -24.08 64.61
CA ASN A 4 29.23 -23.06 63.93
C ASN A 4 28.84 -23.31 62.45
N PHE A 5 27.63 -23.00 61.95
CA PHE A 5 26.38 -22.47 62.52
C PHE A 5 25.23 -22.79 61.56
N ILE A 6 24.05 -23.12 62.10
CA ILE A 6 22.77 -23.18 61.39
C ILE A 6 22.34 -21.74 61.08
N GLY A 7 21.99 -21.46 59.81
CA GLY A 7 21.42 -20.17 59.38
C GLY A 7 20.24 -20.37 58.44
N LYS A 8 19.04 -20.11 58.96
CA LYS A 8 17.76 -20.04 58.23
C LYS A 8 17.77 -18.87 57.25
N PHE A 9 17.37 -19.10 56.00
CA PHE A 9 16.74 -18.12 55.09
C PHE A 9 15.83 -18.95 54.16
N MET A 10 14.51 -19.06 54.39
CA MET A 10 13.48 -18.04 54.23
C MET A 10 13.67 -17.19 52.96
N THR A 11 12.93 -17.62 51.93
CA THR A 11 12.03 -16.78 51.11
C THR A 11 12.56 -16.17 49.82
N ALA A 12 11.69 -16.31 48.81
CA ALA A 12 11.58 -15.58 47.56
C ALA A 12 12.57 -15.92 46.43
N LEU A 13 12.24 -16.97 45.67
CA LEU A 13 12.51 -16.98 44.25
C LEU A 13 11.55 -15.97 43.59
N LEU A 14 11.99 -14.70 43.51
CA LEU A 14 11.33 -13.71 42.66
C LEU A 14 11.52 -14.16 41.21
N ILE A 15 10.50 -14.80 40.65
CA ILE A 15 10.31 -14.84 39.20
C ILE A 15 10.12 -13.38 38.80
N SER A 16 11.20 -12.74 38.35
CA SER A 16 11.07 -11.53 37.56
C SER A 16 10.40 -11.96 36.26
N ALA A 17 9.06 -12.00 36.30
CA ALA A 17 8.26 -11.86 35.11
C ALA A 17 8.58 -10.45 34.59
N GLY A 18 9.65 -10.35 33.81
CA GLY A 18 9.81 -9.26 32.89
C GLY A 18 8.61 -9.32 31.98
N VAL A 19 7.58 -8.57 32.34
CA VAL A 19 6.51 -8.22 31.42
C VAL A 19 7.23 -7.44 30.34
N VAL A 20 7.66 -8.14 29.30
CA VAL A 20 7.85 -7.53 28.00
C VAL A 20 6.45 -7.12 27.61
N ALA A 21 6.06 -5.93 28.05
CA ALA A 21 4.91 -5.26 27.48
C ALA A 21 5.20 -5.27 25.98
N PRO A 22 4.36 -5.90 25.14
CA PRO A 22 4.47 -5.63 23.72
C PRO A 22 4.46 -4.13 23.60
N ALA A 23 5.52 -3.56 23.00
CA ALA A 23 5.56 -2.16 22.68
C ALA A 23 4.24 -1.88 21.98
N ALA A 24 3.36 -1.15 22.67
CA ALA A 24 2.16 -0.65 22.06
C ALA A 24 2.67 0.22 20.91
N ALA A 25 2.64 -0.34 19.70
CA ALA A 25 2.71 0.45 18.49
C ALA A 25 1.71 1.58 18.72
N ASN A 26 2.17 2.83 18.60
CA ASN A 26 1.38 4.00 18.87
C ASN A 26 0.21 4.05 17.87
N ALA A 27 -0.87 3.34 18.16
CA ALA A 27 -2.16 3.49 17.50
C ALA A 27 -2.79 4.88 17.80
N ALA A 28 -2.16 5.64 18.69
CA ALA A 28 -2.64 6.91 19.23
C ALA A 28 -2.67 8.09 18.23
N ALA A 29 -2.18 7.94 17.00
CA ALA A 29 -2.39 8.96 15.96
C ALA A 29 -3.69 8.76 15.15
N TRP A 30 -4.40 7.62 15.32
CA TRP A 30 -5.50 7.23 14.44
C TRP A 30 -6.73 6.63 15.17
N ASP A 31 -6.73 6.70 16.51
CA ASP A 31 -7.83 6.26 17.39
C ASP A 31 -8.84 7.41 17.66
N GLY A 32 -9.58 7.82 16.62
CA GLY A 32 -10.87 8.48 16.80
C GLY A 32 -10.94 10.00 16.62
N GLY A 33 -10.80 10.50 15.39
CA GLY A 33 -11.23 11.88 15.10
C GLY A 33 -11.25 12.30 13.64
N ASP A 34 -10.16 12.05 12.90
CA ASP A 34 -10.01 12.51 11.51
C ASP A 34 -9.85 11.33 10.55
N TRP A 35 -10.87 10.48 10.52
CA TRP A 35 -11.11 9.77 9.27
C TRP A 35 -11.24 10.82 8.16
N PRO A 36 -10.71 10.59 6.95
CA PRO A 36 -11.22 11.34 5.82
C PRO A 36 -12.74 11.15 5.79
N LYS A 37 -13.51 12.19 6.13
CA LYS A 37 -14.99 12.23 6.03
C LYS A 37 -15.50 11.68 4.70
N GLN A 38 -14.63 11.65 3.70
CA GLN A 38 -14.79 11.06 2.38
C GLN A 38 -15.25 9.59 2.37
N VAL A 39 -14.92 8.79 3.38
CA VAL A 39 -15.15 7.32 3.42
C VAL A 39 -16.14 6.91 4.51
N GLU A 40 -16.52 7.86 5.38
CA GLU A 40 -17.56 7.67 6.38
C GLU A 40 -18.92 7.37 5.71
N GLY A 41 -19.54 6.25 6.09
CA GLY A 41 -20.83 5.81 5.55
C GLY A 41 -20.81 5.13 4.17
N ARG A 42 -19.64 4.97 3.53
CA ARG A 42 -19.54 4.24 2.26
C ARG A 42 -19.32 2.74 2.49
N VAL A 43 -20.08 1.93 1.76
CA VAL A 43 -19.77 0.50 1.62
C VAL A 43 -18.69 0.34 0.56
N ILE A 44 -17.50 -0.10 0.97
CA ILE A 44 -16.41 -0.41 0.05
C ILE A 44 -16.52 -1.87 -0.35
N GLU A 45 -16.78 -2.13 -1.63
CA GLU A 45 -16.87 -3.51 -2.12
C GLU A 45 -15.49 -4.13 -2.28
N TYR A 46 -14.56 -3.39 -2.88
CA TYR A 46 -13.18 -3.83 -3.05
C TYR A 46 -12.22 -2.73 -2.61
N LEU A 47 -11.19 -3.11 -1.87
CA LEU A 47 -9.99 -2.28 -1.69
C LEU A 47 -8.90 -2.80 -2.62
N ILE A 48 -8.34 -1.93 -3.46
CA ILE A 48 -7.24 -2.27 -4.35
C ILE A 48 -5.93 -1.95 -3.63
N ILE A 49 -5.01 -2.90 -3.53
CA ILE A 49 -3.69 -2.71 -2.91
C ILE A 49 -2.61 -3.00 -3.95
N THR A 50 -1.69 -2.07 -4.12
CA THR A 50 -0.51 -2.25 -4.98
C THR A 50 0.60 -1.28 -4.61
N ALA A 51 1.80 -1.43 -5.17
CA ALA A 51 2.90 -0.49 -4.95
C ALA A 51 3.04 0.53 -6.09
N ASN A 52 3.67 1.66 -5.78
CA ASN A 52 3.89 2.79 -6.68
C ASN A 52 4.99 2.54 -7.74
N TYR A 53 4.85 1.45 -8.50
CA TYR A 53 5.53 1.25 -9.77
C TYR A 53 4.56 1.57 -10.91
N GLN A 54 5.08 1.96 -12.07
CA GLN A 54 4.27 2.44 -13.20
C GLN A 54 3.12 1.48 -13.57
N SER A 55 3.45 0.28 -14.07
CA SER A 55 2.45 -0.67 -14.56
C SER A 55 1.40 -1.11 -13.52
N PRO A 56 1.76 -1.50 -12.28
CA PRO A 56 0.74 -1.82 -11.28
C PRO A 56 -0.12 -0.62 -10.89
N ARG A 57 0.46 0.59 -10.82
CA ARG A 57 -0.28 1.82 -10.56
C ARG A 57 -1.29 2.10 -11.66
N ASP A 58 -0.89 2.01 -12.94
CA ASP A 58 -1.79 2.27 -14.06
C ASP A 58 -2.94 1.28 -14.14
N LEU A 59 -2.68 0.01 -13.82
CA LEU A 59 -3.72 -1.00 -13.70
C LEU A 59 -4.67 -0.68 -12.54
N ALA A 60 -4.15 -0.32 -11.37
CA ALA A 60 -4.97 0.10 -10.24
C ALA A 60 -5.84 1.31 -10.58
N THR A 61 -5.27 2.32 -11.26
CA THR A 61 -6.00 3.50 -11.73
C THR A 61 -7.08 3.12 -12.75
N ALA A 62 -6.80 2.25 -13.73
CA ALA A 62 -7.80 1.77 -14.68
C ALA A 62 -8.96 1.04 -13.98
N ILE A 63 -8.67 0.25 -12.95
CA ILE A 63 -9.71 -0.40 -12.13
C ILE A 63 -10.51 0.66 -11.36
N GLN A 64 -9.87 1.63 -10.71
CA GLN A 64 -10.57 2.68 -9.96
C GLN A 64 -11.44 3.57 -10.86
N GLU A 65 -10.96 3.92 -12.06
CA GLU A 65 -11.74 4.67 -13.05
C GLU A 65 -13.01 3.92 -13.47
N ALA A 66 -12.93 2.59 -13.60
CA ALA A 66 -14.05 1.74 -13.99
C ALA A 66 -15.01 1.42 -12.84
N THR A 67 -14.49 1.26 -11.61
CA THR A 67 -15.24 0.65 -10.49
C THR A 67 -15.49 1.60 -9.33
N ARG A 68 -14.79 2.75 -9.30
CA ARG A 68 -14.82 3.71 -8.19
C ARG A 68 -14.34 3.12 -6.86
N ASN A 69 -13.58 2.03 -6.86
CA ASN A 69 -13.00 1.47 -5.64
C ASN A 69 -11.74 2.25 -5.19
N PRO A 70 -11.49 2.39 -3.89
CA PRO A 70 -10.29 3.03 -3.36
C PRO A 70 -9.03 2.21 -3.66
N ILE A 71 -7.90 2.91 -3.76
CA ILE A 71 -6.57 2.31 -3.90
C ILE A 71 -5.74 2.64 -2.66
N LEU A 72 -5.09 1.63 -2.08
CA LEU A 72 -4.01 1.80 -1.13
C LEU A 72 -2.68 1.56 -1.87
N LEU A 73 -1.97 2.65 -2.13
CA LEU A 73 -0.73 2.66 -2.90
C LEU A 73 0.46 2.62 -1.95
N LEU A 74 1.15 1.49 -1.94
CA LEU A 74 2.33 1.22 -1.12
C LEU A 74 3.58 1.88 -1.73
N PRO A 75 4.58 2.22 -0.90
CA PRO A 75 5.87 2.65 -1.42
C PRO A 75 6.56 1.50 -2.19
N PRO A 76 7.40 1.81 -3.19
CA PRO A 76 8.34 0.85 -3.75
C PRO A 76 9.27 0.30 -2.66
N VAL A 77 9.70 -0.96 -2.79
CA VAL A 77 10.50 -1.66 -1.78
C VAL A 77 11.74 -0.88 -1.33
N ASN A 78 12.39 -0.17 -2.26
CA ASN A 78 13.63 0.58 -2.00
C ASN A 78 13.43 2.11 -2.05
N ALA A 79 12.22 2.60 -1.84
CA ALA A 79 11.98 4.05 -1.86
C ALA A 79 12.59 4.74 -0.63
N GLU A 80 13.19 5.92 -0.85
CA GLU A 80 13.66 6.77 0.24
C GLU A 80 12.51 7.21 1.16
N GLN A 81 11.33 7.44 0.56
CA GLN A 81 10.11 7.77 1.29
C GLN A 81 9.19 6.54 1.35
N GLN A 82 9.04 5.99 2.56
CA GLN A 82 8.22 4.82 2.83
C GLN A 82 6.74 5.17 3.10
N ALA A 83 6.20 6.18 2.43
CA ALA A 83 4.83 6.61 2.66
C ALA A 83 3.82 5.78 1.86
N ILE A 84 2.71 5.42 2.51
CA ILE A 84 1.54 4.82 1.86
C ILE A 84 0.56 5.94 1.49
N TYR A 85 -0.16 5.77 0.38
CA TYR A 85 -1.20 6.71 -0.04
C TYR A 85 -2.55 6.03 -0.20
N LEU A 86 -3.58 6.55 0.46
CA LEU A 86 -4.98 6.21 0.19
C LEU A 86 -5.51 7.16 -0.89
N ILE A 87 -5.84 6.59 -2.05
CA ILE A 87 -6.39 7.31 -3.20
C ILE A 87 -7.88 6.96 -3.31
N LEU A 88 -8.72 7.96 -3.10
CA LEU A 88 -10.17 7.83 -3.22
C LEU A 88 -10.62 8.18 -4.65
N PRO A 89 -11.72 7.58 -5.14
CA PRO A 89 -12.22 7.84 -6.48
C PRO A 89 -12.80 9.26 -6.63
N ASP A 90 -12.90 10.05 -5.56
CA ASP A 90 -13.56 11.36 -5.59
C ASP A 90 -12.71 12.47 -6.22
N GLY A 91 -11.49 12.16 -6.66
CA GLY A 91 -10.58 13.09 -7.35
C GLY A 91 -9.88 14.06 -6.40
N LYS A 92 -10.01 13.89 -5.09
CA LYS A 92 -9.28 14.69 -4.09
C LYS A 92 -7.83 14.22 -3.98
N ALA A 93 -7.01 15.08 -3.36
CA ALA A 93 -5.62 14.76 -3.08
C ALA A 93 -5.51 13.46 -2.25
N PRO A 94 -4.55 12.57 -2.57
CA PRO A 94 -4.32 11.35 -1.80
C PRO A 94 -4.02 11.64 -0.33
N ALA A 95 -4.56 10.82 0.56
CA ALA A 95 -4.23 10.87 1.99
C ALA A 95 -2.95 10.07 2.24
N LYS A 96 -1.96 10.71 2.86
CA LYS A 96 -0.69 10.08 3.24
C LYS A 96 -0.86 9.31 4.55
N LEU A 97 -0.25 8.14 4.63
CA LEU A 97 -0.26 7.22 5.76
C LEU A 97 1.17 6.73 6.03
N ASP A 98 1.51 6.56 7.30
CA ASP A 98 2.72 5.87 7.71
C ASP A 98 2.54 4.34 7.63
N PRO A 99 3.60 3.55 7.39
CA PRO A 99 3.52 2.10 7.22
C PRO A 99 2.86 1.34 8.38
N ASP A 100 3.07 1.78 9.61
CA ASP A 100 2.52 1.18 10.83
C ASP A 100 1.00 1.32 10.92
N GLN A 101 0.41 2.23 10.16
CA GLN A 101 -1.02 2.43 10.09
C GLN A 101 -1.75 1.54 9.09
N PHE A 102 -1.02 0.78 8.27
CA PHE A 102 -1.60 0.01 7.18
C PHE A 102 -2.79 -0.85 7.63
N SER A 103 -2.63 -1.67 8.67
CA SER A 103 -3.68 -2.56 9.18
C SER A 103 -4.86 -1.79 9.74
N ALA A 104 -4.61 -0.66 10.41
CA ALA A 104 -5.66 0.21 10.92
C ALA A 104 -6.48 0.81 9.77
N CYS A 105 -5.82 1.29 8.71
CA CYS A 105 -6.46 1.84 7.52
C CYS A 105 -7.35 0.79 6.82
N VAL A 106 -6.83 -0.43 6.58
CA VAL A 106 -7.60 -1.53 5.96
C VAL A 106 -8.82 -1.88 6.82
N SER A 107 -8.63 -2.02 8.14
CA SER A 107 -9.70 -2.36 9.09
C SER A 107 -10.78 -1.29 9.13
N ALA A 108 -10.37 -0.02 9.10
CA ALA A 108 -11.25 1.12 9.11
C ALA A 108 -12.08 1.15 7.80
N LEU A 109 -11.45 1.03 6.63
CA LEU A 109 -12.13 0.95 5.32
C LEU A 109 -13.14 -0.20 5.24
N ASN A 110 -12.90 -1.26 6.01
CA ASN A 110 -13.76 -2.43 6.12
C ASN A 110 -14.32 -2.92 4.77
N PRO A 111 -13.45 -3.17 3.77
CA PRO A 111 -13.91 -3.60 2.45
C PRO A 111 -14.54 -4.99 2.52
N LYS A 112 -15.46 -5.31 1.59
CA LYS A 112 -15.96 -6.69 1.49
C LYS A 112 -14.86 -7.65 1.02
N ARG A 113 -14.01 -7.20 0.09
CA ARG A 113 -12.91 -7.98 -0.52
C ARG A 113 -11.69 -7.10 -0.78
N ILE A 114 -10.52 -7.72 -0.89
CA ILE A 114 -9.27 -7.04 -1.19
C ILE A 114 -8.71 -7.60 -2.48
N VAL A 115 -8.32 -6.72 -3.40
CA VAL A 115 -7.59 -7.08 -4.62
C VAL A 115 -6.15 -6.65 -4.45
N ILE A 116 -5.21 -7.58 -4.56
CA ILE A 116 -3.77 -7.28 -4.55
C ILE A 116 -3.23 -7.40 -5.97
N ILE A 117 -2.61 -6.32 -6.46
CA ILE A 117 -2.03 -6.27 -7.81
C ILE A 117 -0.51 -6.37 -7.67
N GLY A 118 0.04 -7.42 -8.28
CA GLY A 118 1.46 -7.75 -8.22
C GLY A 118 1.79 -8.86 -7.22
N ASP A 119 2.92 -9.52 -7.46
CA ASP A 119 3.47 -10.54 -6.57
C ASP A 119 4.26 -9.92 -5.40
N GLU A 120 5.01 -10.75 -4.66
CA GLU A 120 5.81 -10.32 -3.51
C GLU A 120 6.91 -9.28 -3.84
N THR A 121 7.32 -9.17 -5.12
CA THR A 121 8.29 -8.15 -5.56
C THR A 121 7.66 -6.77 -5.68
N ILE A 122 6.33 -6.72 -5.81
CA ILE A 122 5.54 -5.49 -5.94
C ILE A 122 4.86 -5.17 -4.61
N VAL A 123 4.19 -6.16 -4.00
CA VAL A 123 3.52 -6.03 -2.70
C VAL A 123 4.19 -7.00 -1.73
N PRO A 124 5.14 -6.52 -0.90
CA PRO A 124 5.87 -7.34 0.06
C PRO A 124 4.96 -8.14 0.98
N ASN A 125 5.43 -9.33 1.37
CA ASN A 125 4.65 -10.24 2.20
C ASN A 125 4.26 -9.64 3.56
N ASP A 126 5.05 -8.71 4.10
CA ASP A 126 4.75 -8.00 5.36
C ASP A 126 3.38 -7.29 5.32
N TYR A 127 3.00 -6.72 4.18
CA TYR A 127 1.67 -6.12 4.01
C TYR A 127 0.58 -7.17 3.88
N ARG A 128 0.86 -8.31 3.24
CA ARG A 128 -0.09 -9.41 3.06
C ARG A 128 -0.46 -10.05 4.40
N VAL A 129 0.53 -10.28 5.27
CA VAL A 129 0.31 -10.86 6.61
C VAL A 129 -0.34 -9.88 7.58
N ALA A 130 -0.20 -8.57 7.33
CA ALA A 130 -0.81 -7.51 8.13
C ALA A 130 -2.32 -7.32 7.84
N ILE A 131 -2.87 -7.96 6.81
CA ILE A 131 -4.30 -7.98 6.50
C ILE A 131 -5.00 -9.04 7.38
N ASP A 132 -6.10 -8.64 8.02
CA ASP A 132 -6.92 -9.57 8.80
C ASP A 132 -7.51 -10.68 7.91
N ARG A 133 -7.47 -11.92 8.39
CA ARG A 133 -7.93 -13.12 7.66
C ARG A 133 -9.44 -13.13 7.36
N LYS A 134 -10.23 -12.23 7.94
CA LYS A 134 -11.66 -12.09 7.62
C LYS A 134 -11.90 -11.59 6.19
N TYR A 135 -10.92 -10.93 5.58
CA TYR A 135 -11.04 -10.42 4.22
C TYR A 135 -10.69 -11.50 3.20
N GLU A 136 -11.55 -11.69 2.20
CA GLU A 136 -11.20 -12.46 1.01
C GLU A 136 -10.19 -11.67 0.16
N ILE A 137 -9.05 -12.29 -0.15
CA ILE A 137 -7.98 -11.71 -0.97
C ILE A 137 -8.02 -12.33 -2.37
N ILE A 138 -8.03 -11.47 -3.39
CA ILE A 138 -7.94 -11.85 -4.81
C ILE A 138 -6.61 -11.33 -5.35
N ASP A 139 -5.75 -12.24 -5.80
CA ASP A 139 -4.42 -11.90 -6.31
C ASP A 139 -4.38 -11.78 -7.84
N PHE A 140 -3.88 -10.65 -8.33
CA PHE A 140 -3.48 -10.42 -9.71
C PHE A 140 -1.95 -10.40 -9.78
N ALA A 141 -1.35 -11.58 -9.64
CA ALA A 141 0.10 -11.78 -9.52
C ALA A 141 0.78 -12.34 -10.79
N SER A 142 0.12 -12.27 -11.95
CA SER A 142 0.77 -12.68 -13.21
C SER A 142 1.93 -11.75 -13.54
N LYS A 143 3.01 -12.30 -14.10
CA LYS A 143 4.12 -11.50 -14.64
C LYS A 143 3.69 -10.63 -15.84
N SER A 144 2.60 -10.99 -16.51
CA SER A 144 2.04 -10.19 -17.59
C SER A 144 0.97 -9.24 -17.05
N TRP A 145 1.28 -7.93 -17.08
CA TRP A 145 0.32 -6.89 -16.69
C TRP A 145 -0.95 -6.89 -17.53
N PHE A 146 -0.84 -7.29 -18.79
CA PHE A 146 -1.98 -7.48 -19.66
C PHE A 146 -2.90 -8.61 -19.18
N VAL A 147 -2.34 -9.74 -18.75
CA VAL A 147 -3.13 -10.84 -18.16
C VAL A 147 -3.82 -10.38 -16.88
N ASN A 148 -3.12 -9.63 -16.02
CA ASN A 148 -3.73 -9.03 -14.83
C ASN A 148 -4.89 -8.08 -15.19
N ALA A 149 -4.75 -7.28 -16.26
CA ALA A 149 -5.82 -6.40 -16.75
C ALA A 149 -7.04 -7.18 -17.27
N VAL A 150 -6.83 -8.29 -17.97
CA VAL A 150 -7.91 -9.20 -18.41
C VAL A 150 -8.61 -9.83 -17.20
N SER A 151 -7.85 -10.32 -16.21
CA SER A 151 -8.40 -10.86 -14.96
C SER A 151 -9.25 -9.82 -14.21
N ALA A 152 -8.77 -8.57 -14.15
CA ALA A 152 -9.51 -7.46 -13.57
C ALA A 152 -10.79 -7.15 -14.36
N ALA A 153 -10.72 -7.07 -15.69
CA ALA A 153 -11.88 -6.85 -16.54
C ALA A 153 -12.96 -7.92 -16.34
N ASN A 154 -12.56 -9.19 -16.19
CA ASN A 154 -13.47 -10.30 -15.91
C ASN A 154 -14.07 -10.21 -14.50
N LEU A 155 -13.25 -9.93 -13.47
CA LEU A 155 -13.71 -9.82 -12.08
C LEU A 155 -14.76 -8.69 -11.92
N PHE A 156 -14.49 -7.54 -12.53
CA PHE A 156 -15.33 -6.34 -12.42
C PHE A 156 -16.36 -6.20 -13.54
N ASN A 157 -16.44 -7.18 -14.45
CA ASN A 157 -17.31 -7.18 -15.62
C ASN A 157 -17.23 -5.86 -16.42
N SER A 158 -16.01 -5.40 -16.72
CA SER A 158 -15.76 -4.11 -17.36
C SER A 158 -14.56 -4.14 -18.31
N ASP A 159 -14.85 -4.24 -19.61
CA ASP A 159 -13.84 -4.16 -20.69
C ASP A 159 -13.10 -2.82 -20.72
N ARG A 160 -13.65 -1.79 -20.08
CA ARG A 160 -13.01 -0.47 -19.96
C ARG A 160 -11.67 -0.56 -19.22
N ILE A 161 -11.51 -1.51 -18.30
CA ILE A 161 -10.27 -1.68 -17.54
C ILE A 161 -9.12 -2.04 -18.49
N LYS A 162 -9.34 -3.02 -19.38
CA LYS A 162 -8.36 -3.43 -20.38
C LYS A 162 -8.00 -2.26 -21.30
N LYS A 163 -9.03 -1.59 -21.86
CA LYS A 163 -8.84 -0.47 -22.79
C LYS A 163 -8.08 0.70 -22.16
N ASN A 164 -8.46 1.09 -20.94
CA ASN A 164 -7.81 2.19 -20.24
C ASN A 164 -6.36 1.84 -19.88
N PHE A 165 -6.09 0.61 -19.48
CA PHE A 165 -4.74 0.15 -19.18
C PHE A 165 -3.84 0.16 -20.44
N GLU A 166 -4.35 -0.38 -21.56
CA GLU A 166 -3.62 -0.37 -22.85
C GLU A 166 -3.39 1.06 -23.35
N ALA A 167 -4.38 1.95 -23.23
CA ALA A 167 -4.23 3.34 -23.63
C ALA A 167 -3.14 4.08 -22.83
N LYS A 168 -3.08 3.88 -21.51
CA LYS A 168 -2.02 4.45 -20.66
C LYS A 168 -0.64 3.92 -21.05
N ARG A 169 -0.54 2.61 -21.29
CA ARG A 169 0.71 1.97 -21.71
C ARG A 169 1.22 2.49 -23.07
N ASN A 170 0.33 2.62 -24.05
CA ASN A 170 0.74 3.07 -25.40
C ASN A 170 1.14 4.54 -25.42
N ALA A 171 0.50 5.40 -24.62
CA ALA A 171 0.87 6.81 -24.51
C ALA A 171 2.29 7.03 -23.94
N GLU A 172 2.82 6.05 -23.22
CA GLU A 172 4.20 6.07 -22.70
C GLU A 172 5.22 5.67 -23.77
N ASP A 173 4.86 4.75 -24.66
CA ASP A 173 5.71 4.35 -25.79
C ASP A 173 5.80 5.46 -26.87
N GLU A 174 4.87 6.41 -26.87
CA GLU A 174 4.78 7.54 -27.82
C GLU A 174 5.46 8.84 -27.35
N VAL A 175 6.16 8.86 -26.20
CA VAL A 175 6.90 10.07 -25.77
C VAL A 175 8.05 10.32 -26.77
N PRO A 176 8.01 11.41 -27.58
CA PRO A 176 9.06 11.67 -28.53
C PRO A 176 10.36 11.95 -27.77
N GLU A 177 11.41 11.24 -28.17
CA GLU A 177 12.80 11.56 -27.83
C GLU A 177 13.00 13.05 -28.17
N VAL A 178 13.16 13.87 -27.13
CA VAL A 178 13.52 15.28 -27.32
C VAL A 178 14.90 15.28 -27.94
N ASP A 179 14.97 15.47 -29.26
CA ASP A 179 16.21 15.70 -29.98
C ASP A 179 16.94 16.88 -29.33
N GLU A 180 17.97 16.59 -28.52
CA GLU A 180 18.87 17.58 -27.91
C GLU A 180 19.69 18.37 -28.95
N ALA A 181 19.40 18.22 -30.24
CA ALA A 181 20.13 18.85 -31.33
C ALA A 181 19.82 20.36 -31.53
N ASP A 182 18.77 20.92 -30.93
CA ASP A 182 18.36 22.31 -31.22
C ASP A 182 18.82 23.36 -30.18
N ALA A 183 19.64 22.98 -29.19
CA ALA A 183 20.25 23.92 -28.25
C ALA A 183 21.53 24.60 -28.80
N ALA A 184 22.04 24.16 -29.95
CA ALA A 184 23.28 24.69 -30.55
C ALA A 184 23.03 25.71 -31.67
N LYS A 185 22.21 26.74 -31.41
CA LYS A 185 22.17 27.92 -32.29
C LYS A 185 21.71 29.19 -31.56
N ALA A 186 22.55 29.70 -30.67
CA ALA A 186 22.54 31.12 -30.33
C ALA A 186 23.51 31.86 -31.28
N PRO A 187 23.09 32.96 -31.93
CA PRO A 187 23.94 33.70 -32.84
C PRO A 187 24.97 34.51 -32.06
N ALA A 188 26.19 34.58 -32.61
CA ALA A 188 27.16 35.57 -32.21
C ALA A 188 26.67 36.97 -32.61
N GLU A 189 26.45 37.85 -31.64
CA GLU A 189 26.35 39.30 -31.86
C GLU A 189 27.22 40.05 -30.85
N GLU A 190 28.44 40.34 -31.32
CA GLU A 190 29.09 41.66 -31.35
C GLU A 190 28.62 42.76 -30.37
N LYS A 191 29.48 43.14 -29.42
CA LYS A 191 30.06 44.49 -29.28
C LYS A 191 31.19 44.55 -28.25
#